data_AF-A0A7S1MW56-F1
#
_entry.id   AF-A0A7S1MW56-F1
#
_cell.length_a   1.000
_cell.length_b   1.000
_cell.length_c   1.000
_cell.angle_alpha   90.00
_cell.angle_beta   90.00
_cell.angle_gamma   90.00
#
_symmetry.space_group_name_H-M   'P 1'
#
loop_
_entity.id
_entity.type
_entity.pdbx_description
1 polymer ?
#
loop_
_entity_poly.entity_id
_entity_poly.type
_entity_poly.pdbx_seq_one_letter_code
_entity_poly.pdbx_strand_id
1 'polypeptide(L)'
;HRFGKKFFIMMQIFYDLVLVMWTVGFVVYQDDCSLSLISLRVATGVLSLLAFIAMCALLVSQYRSGLVTQLNWGPKLFLKVPQFLMNPWNSARYVCYAVTTVAAFSEQCWTEEPPDARRKMGCRPWAENYGPEIPEGEPIPEVATIDWRTAVTAFSTFFLWIQFIQILILSRPLAAFTYTLSAMFVDVGRNLMIILVIIVSFAFTLTTLEQPGYESPVQAVLNLIYVILGMSSAESEALEGFGFFCLTSFVVIVEIGFLNILIAQLALIYERLSLDKEGYAKMNRAYTCVEIESFLSEKYRIKVWNEFNFDLPLQFDAGDDGPSG
;
A
#
# COMPACT_ATOMS: atom_id res chain seq x y z
N HIS A 1 -15.62 3.07 25.27
CA HIS A 1 -14.85 4.06 24.47
C HIS A 1 -13.38 4.26 24.91
N ARG A 2 -13.06 4.42 26.21
CA ARG A 2 -11.67 4.72 26.65
C ARG A 2 -10.65 3.59 26.40
N PHE A 3 -11.05 2.32 26.55
CA PHE A 3 -10.15 1.18 26.36
C PHE A 3 -9.70 1.03 24.89
N GLY A 4 -10.64 0.93 23.95
CA GLY A 4 -10.32 0.74 22.53
C GLY A 4 -9.44 1.86 21.96
N LYS A 5 -9.71 3.11 22.34
CA LYS A 5 -8.85 4.26 21.96
C LYS A 5 -7.42 4.11 22.50
N LYS A 6 -7.24 3.73 23.77
CA LYS A 6 -5.91 3.55 24.37
C LYS A 6 -5.15 2.39 23.71
N PHE A 7 -5.83 1.28 23.47
CA PHE A 7 -5.23 0.12 22.81
C PHE A 7 -4.78 0.44 21.38
N PHE A 8 -5.63 1.12 20.61
CA PHE A 8 -5.29 1.58 19.25
C PHE A 8 -4.08 2.52 19.26
N ILE A 9 -4.07 3.54 20.14
CA ILE A 9 -2.94 4.47 20.26
C ILE A 9 -1.64 3.75 20.63
N MET A 10 -1.70 2.79 21.56
CA MET A 10 -0.53 2.01 21.95
C MET A 10 0.02 1.19 20.76
N MET A 11 -0.85 0.53 20.00
CA MET A 11 -0.45 -0.21 18.80
C MET A 11 0.13 0.71 17.73
N GLN A 12 -0.43 1.90 17.56
CA GLN A 12 0.08 2.89 16.62
C GLN A 12 1.45 3.43 17.03
N ILE A 13 1.67 3.74 18.32
CA ILE A 13 2.98 4.20 18.81
C ILE A 13 4.05 3.13 18.57
N PHE A 14 3.71 1.86 18.84
CA PHE A 14 4.63 0.75 18.58
C PHE A 14 4.97 0.66 17.08
N TYR A 15 3.96 0.80 16.23
CA TYR A 15 4.12 0.79 14.78
C TYR A 15 5.00 1.96 14.29
N ASP A 16 4.74 3.19 14.75
CA ASP A 16 5.49 4.38 14.39
C ASP A 16 6.96 4.26 14.82
N LEU A 17 7.23 3.63 15.97
CA LEU A 17 8.58 3.31 16.42
C LEU A 17 9.30 2.39 15.42
N VAL A 18 8.65 1.32 14.97
CA VAL A 18 9.21 0.40 13.96
C VAL A 18 9.47 1.13 12.64
N LEU A 19 8.53 1.97 12.18
CA LEU A 19 8.69 2.77 10.95
C LEU A 19 9.89 3.73 11.03
N VAL A 20 10.07 4.43 12.15
CA VAL A 20 11.20 5.36 12.34
C VAL A 20 12.52 4.60 12.38
N MET A 21 12.60 3.51 13.17
CA MET A 21 13.81 2.69 13.24
C MET A 21 14.14 2.06 11.89
N TRP A 22 13.13 1.62 11.13
CA TRP A 22 13.28 1.11 9.77
C TRP A 22 13.83 2.19 8.82
N THR A 23 13.24 3.38 8.82
CA THR A 23 13.65 4.47 7.93
C THR A 23 15.10 4.89 8.22
N VAL A 24 15.46 5.06 9.50
CA VAL A 24 16.84 5.40 9.88
C VAL A 24 17.80 4.27 9.52
N GLY A 25 17.47 3.02 9.85
CA GLY A 25 18.36 1.88 9.65
C GLY A 25 18.56 1.49 8.18
N PHE A 26 17.49 1.43 7.39
CA PHE A 26 17.49 0.84 6.05
C PHE A 26 17.43 1.86 4.91
N VAL A 27 16.90 3.06 5.14
CA VAL A 27 16.74 4.08 4.07
C VAL A 27 17.81 5.16 4.16
N VAL A 28 18.02 5.75 5.34
CA VAL A 28 18.96 6.88 5.51
C VAL A 28 20.42 6.42 5.48
N TYR A 29 20.74 5.36 6.23
CA TYR A 29 22.10 4.86 6.37
C TYR A 29 22.30 3.51 5.69
N GLN A 30 21.78 3.34 4.47
CA GLN A 30 21.79 2.04 3.79
C GLN A 30 23.20 1.42 3.66
N ASP A 31 24.21 2.24 3.33
CA ASP A 31 25.58 1.77 3.05
C ASP A 31 26.47 1.61 4.30
N ASP A 32 26.05 2.11 5.46
CA ASP A 32 26.85 2.08 6.69
C ASP A 32 26.59 0.81 7.51
N CYS A 33 27.54 -0.14 7.55
CA CYS A 33 27.49 -1.30 8.46
C CYS A 33 28.16 -0.99 9.83
N SER A 34 27.96 0.20 10.41
CA SER A 34 28.46 0.50 11.77
C SER A 34 27.76 -0.37 12.82
N LEU A 35 28.44 -0.72 13.92
CA LEU A 35 27.87 -1.59 14.96
C LEU A 35 26.56 -1.03 15.56
N SER A 36 26.45 0.30 15.68
CA SER A 36 25.23 0.97 16.12
C SER A 36 24.07 0.81 15.14
N LEU A 37 24.33 0.88 13.84
CA LEU A 37 23.29 0.69 12.83
C LEU A 37 22.89 -0.78 12.70
N ILE A 38 23.85 -1.70 12.77
CA ILE A 38 23.56 -3.14 12.81
C ILE A 38 22.65 -3.47 14.00
N SER A 39 22.96 -2.95 15.20
CA SER A 39 22.11 -3.18 16.37
C SER A 39 20.71 -2.56 16.23
N LEU A 40 20.60 -1.38 15.60
CA LEU A 40 19.30 -0.79 15.26
C LEU A 40 18.49 -1.65 14.28
N ARG A 41 19.12 -2.17 13.21
CA ARG A 41 18.46 -3.04 12.22
C ARG A 41 17.99 -4.36 12.83
N VAL A 42 18.82 -4.99 13.68
CA VAL A 42 18.43 -6.17 14.46
C VAL A 42 17.24 -5.86 15.36
N ALA A 43 17.29 -4.74 16.09
CA ALA A 43 16.21 -4.35 16.99
C ALA A 43 14.90 -4.15 16.22
N THR A 44 14.93 -3.49 15.05
CA THR A 44 13.77 -3.33 14.17
C THR A 44 13.23 -4.69 13.70
N GLY A 45 14.12 -5.61 13.29
CA GLY A 45 13.75 -6.96 12.86
C GLY A 45 13.12 -7.78 13.99
N VAL A 46 13.69 -7.74 15.20
CA VAL A 46 13.16 -8.42 16.39
C VAL A 46 11.81 -7.84 16.81
N LEU A 47 11.66 -6.51 16.84
CA LEU A 47 10.38 -5.87 17.16
C LEU A 47 9.29 -6.24 16.14
N SER A 48 9.63 -6.24 14.85
CA SER A 48 8.72 -6.65 13.77
C SER A 48 8.32 -8.12 13.90
N LEU A 49 9.28 -9.00 14.22
CA LEU A 49 9.03 -10.42 14.45
C LEU A 49 8.12 -10.65 15.66
N LEU A 50 8.35 -9.95 16.77
CA LEU A 50 7.50 -10.04 17.96
C LEU A 50 6.07 -9.58 17.66
N ALA A 51 5.91 -8.50 16.91
CA ALA A 51 4.60 -8.01 16.47
C ALA A 51 3.90 -9.03 15.54
N PHE A 52 4.65 -9.63 14.61
CA PHE A 52 4.15 -10.68 13.74
C PHE A 52 3.69 -11.91 14.54
N ILE A 53 4.50 -12.38 15.50
CA ILE A 53 4.15 -13.51 16.39
C ILE A 53 2.91 -13.19 17.21
N ALA A 54 2.80 -11.97 17.75
CA ALA A 54 1.63 -11.53 18.49
C ALA A 54 0.36 -11.56 17.62
N MET A 55 0.45 -11.15 16.35
CA MET A 55 -0.67 -11.27 15.40
C MET A 55 -1.02 -12.72 15.07
N CYS A 56 -0.03 -13.58 14.84
CA CYS A 56 -0.25 -15.01 14.65
C CYS A 56 -0.97 -15.63 15.86
N ALA A 57 -0.58 -15.26 17.08
CA ALA A 57 -1.24 -15.72 18.30
C ALA A 57 -2.71 -15.25 18.36
N LEU A 58 -3.00 -14.01 17.96
CA LEU A 58 -4.38 -13.50 17.87
C LEU A 58 -5.20 -14.28 16.83
N LEU A 59 -4.64 -14.56 15.65
CA LEU A 59 -5.30 -15.36 14.61
C LEU A 59 -5.63 -16.78 15.11
N VAL A 60 -4.67 -17.44 15.74
CA VAL A 60 -4.87 -18.77 16.32
C VAL A 60 -5.91 -18.73 17.44
N SER A 61 -5.89 -17.69 18.28
CA SER A 61 -6.89 -17.51 19.34
C SER A 61 -8.30 -17.35 18.76
N GLN A 62 -8.48 -16.50 17.73
CA GLN A 62 -9.78 -16.30 17.08
C GLN A 62 -10.29 -17.59 16.41
N TYR A 63 -9.39 -18.32 15.75
CA TYR A 63 -9.73 -19.60 15.14
C TYR A 63 -10.20 -20.61 16.19
N ARG A 64 -9.51 -20.71 17.33
CA ARG A 64 -9.90 -21.58 18.45
C ARG A 64 -11.22 -21.16 19.10
N SER A 65 -11.49 -19.87 19.20
CA SER A 65 -12.74 -19.33 19.75
C SER A 65 -13.92 -19.40 18.77
N GLY A 66 -13.72 -19.88 17.53
CA GLY A 66 -14.76 -19.94 16.52
C GLY A 66 -15.17 -18.56 15.96
N LEU A 67 -14.37 -17.52 16.19
CA LEU A 67 -14.56 -16.16 15.66
C LEU A 67 -14.07 -16.09 14.20
N VAL A 68 -14.69 -16.92 13.36
CA VAL A 68 -14.38 -17.04 11.94
C VAL A 68 -15.60 -16.62 11.12
N THR A 69 -15.38 -15.77 10.13
CA THR A 69 -16.41 -15.38 9.17
C THR A 69 -16.27 -16.24 7.92
N GLN A 70 -17.38 -16.73 7.40
CA GLN A 70 -17.39 -17.54 6.17
C GLN A 70 -17.38 -16.60 4.97
N LEU A 71 -16.30 -16.63 4.21
CA LEU A 71 -16.20 -15.92 2.94
C LEU A 71 -16.74 -16.82 1.84
N ASN A 72 -17.87 -16.43 1.24
CA ASN A 72 -18.51 -17.18 0.16
C ASN A 72 -17.91 -16.77 -1.18
N TRP A 73 -16.95 -17.54 -1.69
CA TRP A 73 -16.33 -17.34 -3.02
C TRP A 73 -17.05 -18.12 -4.13
N GLY A 74 -18.38 -18.22 -4.03
CA GLY A 74 -19.23 -18.99 -4.93
C GLY A 74 -19.88 -20.21 -4.27
N PRO A 75 -20.61 -21.05 -5.03
CA PRO A 75 -21.50 -22.06 -4.47
C PRO A 75 -20.81 -23.25 -3.80
N LYS A 76 -19.48 -23.39 -3.93
CA LYS A 76 -18.74 -24.58 -3.46
C LYS A 76 -17.51 -24.29 -2.58
N LEU A 77 -17.09 -23.04 -2.45
CA LEU A 77 -15.86 -22.66 -1.74
C LEU A 77 -16.21 -21.77 -0.54
N PHE A 78 -16.24 -22.41 0.64
CA PHE A 78 -16.42 -21.74 1.93
C PHE A 78 -15.06 -21.62 2.62
N LEU A 79 -14.45 -20.44 2.56
CA LEU A 79 -13.21 -20.17 3.29
C LEU A 79 -13.56 -19.57 4.65
N LYS A 80 -13.21 -20.28 5.73
CA LYS A 80 -13.32 -19.74 7.10
C LYS A 80 -12.12 -18.83 7.36
N VAL A 81 -12.35 -17.53 7.35
CA VAL A 81 -11.31 -16.53 7.60
C VAL A 81 -11.49 -15.95 9.01
N PRO A 82 -10.44 -15.88 9.85
CA PRO A 82 -10.51 -15.20 11.14
C PRO A 82 -11.04 -13.77 10.98
N GLN A 83 -11.94 -13.35 11.88
CA GLN A 83 -12.58 -12.04 11.78
C GLN A 83 -11.57 -10.88 11.75
N PHE A 84 -10.40 -11.01 12.40
CA PHE A 84 -9.33 -10.02 12.37
C PHE A 84 -8.81 -9.74 10.95
N LEU A 85 -8.77 -10.75 10.06
CA LEU A 85 -8.31 -10.57 8.67
C LEU A 85 -9.39 -9.98 7.76
N MET A 86 -10.65 -9.90 8.21
CA MET A 86 -11.71 -9.26 7.42
C MET A 86 -11.50 -7.74 7.30
N ASN A 87 -10.80 -7.13 8.25
CA ASN A 87 -10.39 -5.75 8.14
C ASN A 87 -9.14 -5.64 7.24
N PRO A 88 -9.22 -4.96 6.07
CA PRO A 88 -8.10 -4.88 5.12
C PRO A 88 -6.86 -4.25 5.76
N TRP A 89 -7.04 -3.35 6.73
CA TRP A 89 -5.96 -2.71 7.45
C TRP A 89 -5.19 -3.67 8.34
N ASN A 90 -5.88 -4.59 9.02
CA ASN A 90 -5.24 -5.62 9.85
C ASN A 90 -4.52 -6.66 9.00
N SER A 91 -5.12 -7.08 7.87
CA SER A 91 -4.47 -7.95 6.89
C SER A 91 -3.21 -7.31 6.31
N ALA A 92 -3.28 -6.03 5.92
CA ALA A 92 -2.13 -5.31 5.41
C ALA A 92 -1.04 -5.10 6.49
N ARG A 93 -1.42 -4.91 7.77
CA ARG A 93 -0.47 -4.84 8.89
C ARG A 93 0.24 -6.17 9.12
N TYR A 94 -0.49 -7.29 9.03
CA TYR A 94 0.08 -8.64 9.11
C TYR A 94 1.13 -8.88 8.02
N VAL A 95 0.77 -8.57 6.75
CA VAL A 95 1.70 -8.68 5.61
C VAL A 95 2.89 -7.75 5.80
N CYS A 96 2.68 -6.51 6.27
CA CYS A 96 3.73 -5.55 6.51
C CYS A 96 4.77 -6.08 7.52
N TYR A 97 4.34 -6.61 8.66
CA TYR A 97 5.27 -7.19 9.65
C TYR A 97 5.99 -8.42 9.12
N ALA A 98 5.31 -9.28 8.33
CA ALA A 98 5.94 -10.44 7.71
C ALA A 98 7.05 -10.02 6.73
N VAL A 99 6.76 -9.12 5.79
CA VAL A 99 7.70 -8.63 4.78
C VAL A 99 8.86 -7.88 5.44
N THR A 100 8.58 -7.03 6.42
CA THR A 100 9.61 -6.28 7.17
C THR A 100 10.53 -7.20 7.96
N THR A 101 10.00 -8.27 8.54
CA THR A 101 10.81 -9.30 9.22
C THR A 101 11.72 -10.02 8.23
N VAL A 102 11.18 -10.48 7.10
CA VAL A 102 11.98 -11.13 6.06
C VAL A 102 13.07 -10.19 5.54
N ALA A 103 12.73 -8.92 5.30
CA ALA A 103 13.66 -7.90 4.82
C ALA A 103 14.79 -7.61 5.82
N ALA A 104 14.48 -7.54 7.12
CA ALA A 104 15.47 -7.29 8.16
C ALA A 104 16.49 -8.44 8.32
N PHE A 105 16.03 -9.68 8.16
CA PHE A 105 16.90 -10.87 8.31
C PHE A 105 17.55 -11.33 7.01
N SER A 106 17.07 -10.89 5.85
CA SER A 106 17.70 -11.19 4.55
C SER A 106 18.86 -10.25 4.21
N GLU A 107 19.17 -9.30 5.08
CA GLU A 107 20.10 -8.22 4.78
C GLU A 107 21.53 -8.69 4.52
N GLN A 108 22.25 -7.96 3.69
CA GLN A 108 23.60 -8.29 3.24
C GLN A 108 24.69 -8.01 4.28
N CYS A 109 24.52 -7.12 5.27
CA CYS A 109 25.55 -6.93 6.32
C CYS A 109 25.74 -8.23 7.15
N TRP A 110 24.83 -9.22 7.06
CA TRP A 110 24.97 -10.54 7.69
C TRP A 110 25.86 -11.50 6.92
N THR A 111 25.95 -11.34 5.60
CA THR A 111 26.68 -12.25 4.73
C THR A 111 28.03 -11.61 4.43
N GLU A 112 29.09 -12.17 5.01
CA GLU A 112 30.49 -11.73 5.05
C GLU A 112 31.19 -11.57 3.68
N GLU A 113 30.54 -11.00 2.67
CA GLU A 113 31.24 -10.64 1.45
C GLU A 113 31.99 -9.31 1.67
N PRO A 114 33.32 -9.29 1.47
CA PRO A 114 34.12 -8.11 1.72
C PRO A 114 33.65 -6.93 0.83
N PRO A 115 33.60 -5.70 1.38
CA PRO A 115 33.03 -4.51 0.74
C PRO A 115 33.70 -4.09 -0.58
N ASP A 116 34.85 -4.67 -0.92
CA ASP A 116 35.61 -4.36 -2.14
C ASP A 116 34.92 -4.82 -3.44
N ALA A 117 33.98 -5.79 -3.37
CA ALA A 117 33.22 -6.21 -4.54
C ALA A 117 32.15 -5.18 -4.97
N ARG A 118 31.62 -4.38 -4.03
CA ARG A 118 30.50 -3.45 -4.30
C ARG A 118 30.92 -2.05 -4.70
N ARG A 119 32.10 -1.58 -4.29
CA ARG A 119 32.66 -0.31 -4.82
C ARG A 119 32.82 -0.30 -6.34
N LYS A 120 32.79 -1.47 -7.00
CA LYS A 120 32.80 -1.62 -8.46
C LYS A 120 31.40 -1.61 -9.10
N MET A 121 30.33 -1.85 -8.35
CA MET A 121 28.93 -1.76 -8.83
C MET A 121 28.24 -0.44 -8.45
N GLY A 122 28.96 0.45 -7.74
CA GLY A 122 28.49 1.81 -7.55
C GLY A 122 28.26 2.45 -8.91
N CYS A 123 26.98 2.70 -9.21
CA CYS A 123 26.58 3.82 -10.03
C CYS A 123 27.43 5.02 -9.61
N ARG A 124 28.55 5.26 -10.31
CA ARG A 124 29.16 6.58 -10.31
C ARG A 124 28.03 7.52 -10.69
N PRO A 125 27.86 8.67 -10.01
CA PRO A 125 26.92 9.67 -10.45
C PRO A 125 27.20 9.93 -11.92
N TRP A 126 26.30 9.46 -12.77
CA TRP A 126 26.40 9.50 -14.23
C TRP A 126 26.41 10.95 -14.75
N ALA A 127 26.30 11.93 -13.85
CA ALA A 127 26.17 13.34 -14.15
C ALA A 127 27.45 14.18 -13.93
N GLU A 128 28.51 13.65 -13.31
CA GLU A 128 29.66 14.51 -12.94
C GLU A 128 30.91 14.36 -13.82
N ASN A 129 30.92 13.43 -14.78
CA ASN A 129 32.09 13.23 -15.67
C ASN A 129 31.80 12.89 -17.14
N TYR A 130 30.55 12.93 -17.62
CA TYR A 130 30.29 12.80 -19.06
C TYR A 130 30.57 14.11 -19.79
N GLY A 131 31.85 14.33 -20.06
CA GLY A 131 32.26 14.89 -21.35
C GLY A 131 31.79 13.98 -22.50
N PRO A 132 31.65 14.53 -23.72
CA PRO A 132 30.86 13.95 -24.81
C PRO A 132 31.51 12.78 -25.59
N GLU A 133 32.38 11.98 -24.97
CA GLU A 133 33.02 10.85 -25.66
C GLU A 133 32.98 9.62 -24.77
N ILE A 134 31.97 8.78 -24.98
CA ILE A 134 32.00 7.39 -24.53
C ILE A 134 33.01 6.69 -25.46
N PRO A 135 34.19 6.27 -24.98
CA PRO A 135 35.18 5.63 -25.84
C PRO A 135 34.58 4.37 -26.48
N GLU A 136 34.64 4.29 -27.81
CA GLU A 136 34.26 3.10 -28.58
C GLU A 136 35.03 1.88 -28.03
N GLY A 137 34.32 0.97 -27.36
CA GLY A 137 34.88 -0.27 -26.83
C GLY A 137 34.69 -0.50 -25.33
N GLU A 138 34.13 0.45 -24.57
CA GLU A 138 33.71 0.12 -23.21
C GLU A 138 32.46 -0.77 -23.21
N PRO A 139 32.48 -1.89 -22.45
CA PRO A 139 31.35 -2.79 -22.38
C PRO A 139 30.13 -2.03 -21.86
N ILE A 140 29.03 -2.14 -22.59
CA ILE A 140 27.72 -1.60 -22.22
C ILE A 140 27.48 -1.94 -20.73
N PRO A 141 27.16 -0.95 -19.88
CA PRO A 141 26.95 -1.20 -18.45
C PRO A 141 25.95 -2.34 -18.31
N GLU A 142 26.44 -3.43 -17.72
CA GLU A 142 25.69 -4.65 -17.47
C GLU A 142 24.37 -4.25 -16.79
N VAL A 143 23.25 -4.67 -17.38
CA VAL A 143 21.90 -4.35 -16.89
C VAL A 143 21.88 -4.59 -15.39
N ALA A 144 21.71 -3.52 -14.60
CA ALA A 144 21.73 -3.60 -13.16
C ALA A 144 20.67 -4.60 -12.72
N THR A 145 21.10 -5.82 -12.36
CA THR A 145 20.18 -6.86 -11.92
C THR A 145 19.67 -6.43 -10.56
N ILE A 146 18.35 -6.22 -10.45
CA ILE A 146 17.73 -5.82 -9.21
C ILE A 146 17.83 -7.02 -8.25
N ASP A 147 18.68 -6.92 -7.23
CA ASP A 147 18.75 -7.94 -6.18
C ASP A 147 17.39 -8.03 -5.48
N TRP A 148 16.91 -9.26 -5.29
CA TRP A 148 15.62 -9.53 -4.65
C TRP A 148 15.57 -8.96 -3.23
N ARG A 149 16.72 -8.85 -2.56
CA ARG A 149 16.83 -8.24 -1.22
C ARG A 149 16.50 -6.75 -1.24
N THR A 150 17.02 -6.04 -2.23
CA THR A 150 16.70 -4.61 -2.46
C THR A 150 15.23 -4.44 -2.82
N ALA A 151 14.66 -5.36 -3.61
CA ALA A 151 13.24 -5.33 -3.90
C ALA A 151 12.39 -5.53 -2.63
N VAL A 152 12.72 -6.52 -1.79
CA VAL A 152 11.99 -6.82 -0.54
C VAL A 152 12.09 -5.67 0.48
N THR A 153 13.25 -5.03 0.61
CA THR A 153 13.42 -3.83 1.47
C THR A 153 12.65 -2.62 0.94
N ALA A 154 12.62 -2.41 -0.38
CA ALA A 154 11.79 -1.37 -1.00
C ALA A 154 10.29 -1.62 -0.76
N PHE A 155 9.82 -2.86 -0.95
CA PHE A 155 8.43 -3.22 -0.67
C PHE A 155 8.08 -3.07 0.81
N SER A 156 8.96 -3.48 1.73
CA SER A 156 8.77 -3.28 3.17
C SER A 156 8.60 -1.79 3.50
N THR A 157 9.48 -0.94 2.96
CA THR A 157 9.42 0.52 3.13
C THR A 157 8.08 1.07 2.62
N PHE A 158 7.66 0.68 1.42
CA PHE A 158 6.39 1.09 0.84
C PHE A 158 5.19 0.68 1.69
N PHE A 159 5.13 -0.58 2.12
CA PHE A 159 4.05 -1.05 2.99
C PHE A 159 4.02 -0.33 4.33
N LEU A 160 5.19 -0.04 4.91
CA LEU A 160 5.26 0.69 6.17
C LEU A 160 4.70 2.13 6.01
N TRP A 161 5.01 2.81 4.92
CA TRP A 161 4.44 4.15 4.68
C TRP A 161 2.93 4.11 4.37
N ILE A 162 2.44 3.10 3.66
CA ILE A 162 0.98 2.92 3.46
C ILE A 162 0.26 2.69 4.78
N GLN A 163 0.81 1.86 5.66
CA GLN A 163 0.21 1.58 6.96
C GLN A 163 0.17 2.82 7.86
N PHE A 164 1.10 3.77 7.69
CA PHE A 164 1.08 5.04 8.42
C PHE A 164 -0.22 5.84 8.20
N ILE A 165 -0.88 5.68 7.04
CA ILE A 165 -2.18 6.32 6.73
C ILE A 165 -3.25 5.96 7.77
N GLN A 166 -3.14 4.84 8.49
CA GLN A 166 -4.09 4.45 9.53
C GLN A 166 -4.14 5.42 10.72
N ILE A 167 -3.07 6.17 10.98
CA ILE A 167 -3.06 7.18 12.06
C ILE A 167 -4.14 8.25 11.85
N LEU A 168 -4.52 8.49 10.58
CA LEU A 168 -5.54 9.46 10.19
C LEU A 168 -6.92 9.12 10.78
N ILE A 169 -7.19 7.84 11.12
CA ILE A 169 -8.45 7.39 11.74
C ILE A 169 -8.68 8.06 13.11
N LEU A 170 -7.62 8.47 13.81
CA LEU A 170 -7.71 9.16 15.11
C LEU A 170 -8.44 10.50 15.00
N SER A 171 -8.23 11.21 13.89
CA SER A 171 -8.86 12.50 13.64
C SER A 171 -10.19 12.31 12.90
N ARG A 172 -11.28 12.88 13.41
CA ARG A 172 -12.62 12.81 12.76
C ARG A 172 -12.59 13.29 11.30
N PRO A 173 -12.08 14.50 10.99
CA PRO A 173 -12.06 14.99 9.61
C PRO A 173 -11.17 14.15 8.69
N LEU A 174 -10.03 13.65 9.19
CA LEU A 174 -9.12 12.84 8.38
C LEU A 174 -9.66 11.42 8.17
N ALA A 175 -10.32 10.83 9.18
CA ALA A 175 -10.99 9.52 9.05
C ALA A 175 -12.08 9.56 7.97
N ALA A 176 -12.92 10.61 8.00
CA ALA A 176 -13.92 10.89 6.97
C ALA A 176 -13.27 10.98 5.58
N PHE A 177 -12.18 11.74 5.46
CA PHE A 177 -11.42 11.86 4.20
C PHE A 177 -10.86 10.51 3.71
N THR A 178 -10.22 9.73 4.57
CA THR A 178 -9.69 8.40 4.20
C THR A 178 -10.77 7.44 3.75
N TYR A 179 -11.96 7.50 4.37
CA TYR A 179 -13.10 6.70 3.95
C TYR A 179 -13.56 7.10 2.55
N THR A 180 -13.76 8.39 2.31
CA THR A 180 -14.12 8.93 1.00
C THR A 180 -13.12 8.51 -0.07
N LEU A 181 -11.82 8.62 0.22
CA LEU A 181 -10.75 8.19 -0.67
C LEU A 181 -10.81 6.67 -0.95
N SER A 182 -11.03 5.84 0.07
CA SER A 182 -11.15 4.39 -0.10
C SER A 182 -12.35 3.97 -0.97
N ALA A 183 -13.48 4.68 -0.83
CA ALA A 183 -14.66 4.44 -1.66
C ALA A 183 -14.38 4.82 -3.12
N MET A 184 -13.69 5.94 -3.35
CA MET A 184 -13.28 6.37 -4.69
C MET A 184 -12.33 5.39 -5.36
N PHE A 185 -11.41 4.77 -4.63
CA PHE A 185 -10.47 3.81 -5.20
C PHE A 185 -11.15 2.63 -5.90
N VAL A 186 -12.35 2.20 -5.47
CA VAL A 186 -13.10 1.13 -6.14
C VAL A 186 -13.55 1.58 -7.53
N ASP A 187 -14.08 2.79 -7.65
CA ASP A 187 -14.55 3.33 -8.92
C ASP A 187 -13.38 3.76 -9.83
N VAL A 188 -12.31 4.31 -9.25
CA VAL A 188 -11.04 4.55 -9.97
C VAL A 188 -10.48 3.24 -10.51
N GLY A 189 -10.47 2.18 -9.69
CA GLY A 189 -9.99 0.85 -10.09
C GLY A 189 -10.77 0.28 -11.27
N ARG A 190 -12.10 0.43 -11.29
CA ARG A 190 -12.95 0.02 -12.42
C ARG A 190 -12.58 0.77 -13.70
N ASN A 191 -12.39 2.08 -13.64
CA ASN A 191 -12.00 2.88 -14.80
C ASN A 191 -10.57 2.56 -15.27
N LEU A 192 -9.62 2.40 -14.34
CA LEU A 192 -8.24 2.02 -14.67
C LEU A 192 -8.18 0.66 -15.36
N MET A 193 -9.04 -0.29 -15.00
CA MET A 193 -9.13 -1.57 -15.72
C MET A 193 -9.59 -1.39 -17.18
N ILE A 194 -10.54 -0.49 -17.45
CA ILE A 194 -10.96 -0.17 -18.82
C ILE A 194 -9.79 0.48 -19.59
N ILE A 195 -9.13 1.46 -18.98
CA ILE A 195 -7.96 2.12 -19.57
C ILE A 195 -6.86 1.10 -19.88
N LEU A 196 -6.57 0.16 -18.96
CA LEU A 196 -5.59 -0.90 -19.16
C LEU A 196 -5.94 -1.80 -20.34
N VAL A 197 -7.21 -2.20 -20.48
CA VAL A 197 -7.68 -2.97 -21.64
C VAL A 197 -7.47 -2.21 -22.94
N ILE A 198 -7.72 -0.90 -22.94
CA ILE A 198 -7.48 -0.04 -24.11
C ILE A 198 -5.98 0.05 -24.42
N ILE A 199 -5.13 0.31 -23.43
CA ILE A 199 -3.66 0.34 -23.59
C ILE A 199 -3.17 -0.95 -24.21
N VAL A 200 -3.57 -2.10 -23.66
CA VAL A 200 -3.15 -3.41 -24.15
C VAL A 200 -3.65 -3.63 -25.59
N SER A 201 -4.89 -3.25 -25.89
CA SER A 201 -5.45 -3.37 -27.26
C SER A 201 -4.69 -2.54 -28.28
N PHE A 202 -4.36 -1.28 -27.96
CA PHE A 202 -3.56 -0.42 -28.82
C PHE A 202 -2.10 -0.89 -28.92
N ALA A 203 -1.52 -1.41 -27.84
CA ALA A 203 -0.18 -1.99 -27.85
C ALA A 203 -0.09 -3.17 -28.83
N PHE A 204 -1.04 -4.11 -28.77
CA PHE A 204 -1.11 -5.21 -29.74
C PHE A 204 -1.32 -4.71 -31.18
N THR A 205 -2.14 -3.68 -31.37
CA THR A 205 -2.36 -3.09 -32.70
C THR A 205 -1.07 -2.50 -33.27
N LEU A 206 -0.34 -1.68 -32.50
CA LEU A 206 0.92 -1.06 -32.92
C LEU A 206 2.03 -2.10 -33.14
N THR A 207 2.06 -3.14 -32.31
CA THR A 207 3.00 -4.27 -32.49
C THR A 207 2.73 -5.03 -33.78
N THR A 208 1.46 -5.28 -34.10
CA THR A 208 1.06 -5.97 -35.35
C THR A 208 1.36 -5.14 -36.60
N LEU A 209 1.37 -3.81 -36.46
CA LEU A 209 1.75 -2.88 -37.53
C LEU A 209 3.27 -2.70 -37.67
N GLU A 210 4.06 -3.42 -36.87
CA GLU A 210 5.54 -3.39 -36.88
C GLU A 210 6.10 -1.95 -36.83
N GLN A 211 5.46 -1.08 -36.04
CA GLN A 211 5.87 0.32 -35.93
C GLN A 211 7.20 0.43 -35.16
N PRO A 212 8.09 1.36 -35.55
CA PRO A 212 9.37 1.55 -34.86
C PRO A 212 9.13 1.89 -33.38
N GLY A 213 9.83 1.21 -32.48
CA GLY A 213 9.66 1.36 -31.03
C GLY A 213 8.52 0.52 -30.42
N TYR A 214 7.76 -0.24 -31.22
CA TYR A 214 6.65 -1.08 -30.76
C TYR A 214 6.81 -2.56 -31.11
N GLU A 215 8.05 -3.03 -31.28
CA GLU A 215 8.37 -4.40 -31.74
C GLU A 215 7.92 -5.50 -30.77
N SER A 216 7.90 -5.20 -29.46
CA SER A 216 7.49 -6.14 -28.41
C SER A 216 6.20 -5.64 -27.73
N PRO A 217 5.19 -6.51 -27.49
CA PRO A 217 3.96 -6.10 -26.80
C PRO A 217 4.20 -5.48 -25.42
N VAL A 218 5.21 -5.96 -24.69
CA VAL A 218 5.55 -5.43 -23.36
C VAL A 218 6.14 -4.02 -23.49
N GLN A 219 7.06 -3.84 -24.44
CA GLN A 219 7.64 -2.53 -24.73
C GLN A 219 6.58 -1.56 -25.25
N ALA A 220 5.66 -2.02 -26.10
CA ALA A 220 4.55 -1.23 -26.60
C ALA A 220 3.62 -0.76 -25.48
N VAL A 221 3.26 -1.62 -24.52
CA VAL A 221 2.49 -1.24 -23.33
C VAL A 221 3.24 -0.19 -22.51
N LEU A 222 4.54 -0.39 -22.25
CA LEU A 222 5.35 0.58 -21.49
C LEU A 222 5.45 1.93 -22.21
N ASN A 223 5.67 1.92 -23.52
CA ASN A 223 5.74 3.13 -24.34
C ASN A 223 4.40 3.87 -24.36
N LEU A 224 3.27 3.17 -24.46
CA LEU A 224 1.95 3.80 -24.35
C LEU A 224 1.67 4.35 -22.94
N ILE A 225 2.18 3.70 -21.88
CA ILE A 225 2.14 4.27 -20.52
C ILE A 225 2.98 5.55 -20.45
N TYR A 226 4.17 5.58 -21.04
CA TYR A 226 4.99 6.79 -21.09
C TYR A 226 4.31 7.92 -21.87
N VAL A 227 3.60 7.58 -22.95
CA VAL A 227 2.76 8.55 -23.69
C VAL A 227 1.70 9.15 -22.75
N ILE A 228 0.90 8.32 -22.06
CA ILE A 228 -0.12 8.79 -21.10
C ILE A 228 0.47 9.67 -19.99
N LEU A 229 1.69 9.36 -19.55
CA LEU A 229 2.39 10.13 -18.51
C LEU A 229 3.02 11.43 -19.05
N GLY A 230 2.95 11.70 -20.35
CA GLY A 230 3.59 12.86 -20.98
C GLY A 230 5.12 12.76 -21.04
N MET A 231 5.67 11.54 -20.96
CA MET A 231 7.10 11.25 -20.97
C MET A 231 7.59 10.66 -22.31
N SER A 232 6.83 10.80 -23.40
CA SER A 232 7.18 10.17 -24.67
C SER A 232 8.51 10.71 -25.24
N SER A 233 9.38 9.80 -25.67
CA SER A 233 10.63 10.14 -26.36
C SER A 233 10.40 10.49 -27.83
N ALA A 234 11.41 11.09 -28.45
CA ALA A 234 11.45 11.49 -29.86
C ALA A 234 11.25 10.34 -30.87
N GLU A 235 11.32 9.07 -30.44
CA GLU A 235 11.00 7.92 -31.29
C GLU A 235 9.55 7.91 -31.77
N SER A 236 8.68 8.65 -31.09
CA SER A 236 7.28 8.87 -31.50
C SER A 236 7.18 9.68 -32.82
N GLU A 237 8.23 10.41 -33.21
CA GLU A 237 8.26 11.21 -34.44
C GLU A 237 8.49 10.35 -35.70
N ALA A 238 8.94 9.11 -35.54
CA ALA A 238 9.18 8.18 -36.65
C ALA A 238 7.92 7.41 -37.11
N LEU A 239 6.77 7.65 -36.46
CA LEU A 239 5.50 7.02 -36.82
C LEU A 239 4.91 7.63 -38.08
N GLU A 240 4.77 6.83 -39.14
CA GLU A 240 4.15 7.27 -40.40
C GLU A 240 2.78 6.62 -40.64
N GLY A 241 1.92 7.34 -41.36
CA GLY A 241 0.65 6.81 -41.87
C GLY A 241 -0.33 6.35 -40.79
N PHE A 242 -0.72 5.07 -40.83
CA PHE A 242 -1.77 4.53 -39.97
C PHE A 242 -1.32 4.39 -38.50
N GLY A 243 -0.02 4.18 -38.24
CA GLY A 243 0.51 4.12 -36.88
C GLY A 243 0.34 5.44 -36.13
N PHE A 244 0.62 6.56 -36.80
CA PHE A 244 0.39 7.90 -36.26
C PHE A 244 -1.09 8.16 -35.94
N PHE A 245 -1.99 7.73 -36.83
CA PHE A 245 -3.43 7.83 -36.61
C PHE A 245 -3.89 7.01 -35.41
N CYS A 246 -3.39 5.77 -35.24
CA CYS A 246 -3.67 4.93 -34.08
C CYS A 246 -3.19 5.58 -32.78
N LEU A 247 -1.95 6.10 -32.75
CA LEU A 247 -1.41 6.77 -31.57
C LEU A 247 -2.19 8.05 -31.23
N THR A 248 -2.50 8.88 -32.22
CA THR A 248 -3.29 10.10 -32.02
C THR A 248 -4.68 9.78 -31.48
N SER A 249 -5.34 8.76 -32.05
CA SER A 249 -6.65 8.30 -31.58
C SER A 249 -6.59 7.78 -30.15
N PHE A 250 -5.54 7.04 -29.81
CA PHE A 250 -5.28 6.56 -28.45
C PHE A 250 -5.15 7.72 -27.45
N VAL A 251 -4.32 8.72 -27.76
CA VAL A 251 -4.13 9.91 -26.91
C VAL A 251 -5.45 10.65 -26.71
N VAL A 252 -6.20 10.91 -27.78
CA VAL A 252 -7.51 11.58 -27.69
C VAL A 252 -8.50 10.78 -26.84
N ILE A 253 -8.58 9.46 -27.05
CA ILE A 253 -9.51 8.62 -26.29
C ILE A 253 -9.11 8.56 -24.81
N VAL A 254 -7.85 8.26 -24.50
CA VAL A 254 -7.41 7.98 -23.13
C VAL A 254 -7.17 9.27 -22.35
N GLU A 255 -6.34 10.18 -22.85
CA GLU A 255 -5.98 11.40 -22.11
C GLU A 255 -7.13 12.40 -22.11
N ILE A 256 -7.73 12.68 -23.27
CA ILE A 256 -8.80 13.70 -23.34
C ILE A 256 -10.14 13.10 -22.92
N GLY A 257 -10.46 11.88 -23.36
CA GLY A 257 -11.73 11.24 -23.03
C GLY A 257 -11.75 10.70 -21.60
N PHE A 258 -10.98 9.64 -21.34
CA PHE A 258 -11.09 8.87 -20.11
C PHE A 258 -10.61 9.62 -18.86
N LEU A 259 -9.51 10.38 -18.91
CA LEU A 259 -9.07 11.14 -17.72
C LEU A 259 -10.09 12.22 -17.32
N ASN A 260 -10.70 12.92 -18.29
CA ASN A 260 -11.74 13.91 -17.97
C ASN A 260 -12.99 13.28 -17.38
N ILE A 261 -13.42 12.12 -17.92
CA ILE A 261 -14.53 11.35 -17.35
C ILE A 261 -14.18 10.89 -15.92
N LEU A 262 -12.95 10.42 -15.69
CA LEU A 262 -12.47 9.98 -14.38
C LEU A 262 -12.51 11.13 -13.36
N ILE A 263 -12.04 12.31 -13.74
CA ILE A 263 -12.08 13.52 -12.89
C ILE A 263 -13.53 13.90 -12.57
N ALA A 264 -14.42 13.90 -13.58
CA ALA A 264 -15.83 14.22 -13.38
C ALA A 264 -16.52 13.22 -12.43
N GLN A 265 -16.25 11.92 -12.58
CA GLN A 265 -16.77 10.90 -11.69
C GLN A 265 -16.24 11.04 -10.26
N LEU A 266 -14.94 11.31 -10.11
CA LEU A 266 -14.34 11.57 -8.80
C LEU A 266 -14.97 12.78 -8.10
N ALA A 267 -15.24 13.86 -8.84
CA ALA A 267 -15.89 15.05 -8.30
C ALA A 267 -17.33 14.75 -7.83
N LEU A 268 -18.12 14.05 -8.64
CA LEU A 268 -19.49 13.66 -8.29
C LEU A 268 -19.54 12.71 -7.08
N ILE A 269 -18.63 11.73 -7.04
CA ILE A 269 -18.52 10.80 -5.91
C ILE A 269 -18.07 11.54 -4.66
N TYR A 270 -17.16 12.50 -4.78
CA TYR A 270 -16.69 13.33 -3.67
C TYR A 270 -17.83 14.15 -3.08
N GLU A 271 -18.58 14.86 -3.92
CA GLU A 271 -19.70 15.68 -3.48
C GLU A 271 -20.72 14.83 -2.72
N ARG A 272 -21.11 13.68 -3.28
CA ARG A 272 -22.05 12.74 -2.64
C ARG A 272 -21.53 12.22 -1.30
N LEU A 273 -20.29 11.74 -1.24
CA LEU A 273 -19.70 11.20 -0.01
C LEU A 273 -19.41 12.28 1.04
N SER A 274 -19.21 13.53 0.62
CA SER A 274 -18.92 14.63 1.53
C SER A 274 -20.10 15.00 2.43
N LEU A 275 -21.33 14.74 1.97
CA LEU A 275 -22.56 14.94 2.74
C LEU A 275 -22.69 13.91 3.88
N ASP A 276 -22.32 12.66 3.63
CA ASP A 276 -22.50 11.54 4.57
C ASP A 276 -21.25 11.21 5.40
N LYS A 277 -20.18 11.99 5.24
CA LYS A 277 -18.84 11.70 5.79
C LYS A 277 -18.82 11.50 7.31
N GLU A 278 -19.68 12.22 8.04
CA GLU A 278 -19.77 12.11 9.50
C GLU A 278 -20.41 10.79 9.93
N GLY A 279 -21.46 10.35 9.22
CA GLY A 279 -22.11 9.06 9.47
C GLY A 279 -21.16 7.90 9.27
N TYR A 280 -20.39 7.91 8.18
CA TYR A 280 -19.37 6.89 7.91
C TYR A 280 -18.24 6.91 8.95
N ALA A 281 -17.78 8.08 9.39
CA ALA A 281 -16.77 8.17 10.43
C ALA A 281 -17.27 7.60 11.78
N LYS A 282 -18.54 7.87 12.15
CA LYS A 282 -19.19 7.29 13.34
C LYS A 282 -19.31 5.76 13.21
N MET A 283 -19.79 5.27 12.06
CA MET A 283 -19.93 3.83 11.79
C MET A 283 -18.58 3.08 11.81
N ASN A 284 -17.54 3.61 11.16
CA ASN A 284 -16.22 2.99 11.14
C ASN A 284 -15.62 2.91 12.56
N ARG A 285 -15.80 3.96 13.38
CA ARG A 285 -15.36 3.94 14.79
C ARG A 285 -16.11 2.91 15.62
N ALA A 286 -17.43 2.79 15.43
CA ALA A 286 -18.23 1.77 16.10
C ALA A 286 -17.76 0.37 15.69
N TYR A 287 -17.54 0.14 14.40
CA TYR A 287 -17.01 -1.11 13.87
C TYR A 287 -15.64 -1.45 14.50
N THR A 288 -14.68 -0.52 14.50
CA THR A 288 -13.37 -0.74 15.13
C THR A 288 -13.49 -1.00 16.64
N CYS A 289 -14.43 -0.34 17.34
CA CYS A 289 -14.63 -0.57 18.77
C CYS A 289 -15.16 -1.98 19.04
N VAL A 290 -16.17 -2.43 18.29
CA VAL A 290 -16.72 -3.79 18.37
C VAL A 290 -15.67 -4.83 17.99
N GLU A 291 -14.85 -4.54 16.98
CA GLU A 291 -13.72 -5.39 16.60
C GLU A 291 -12.71 -5.51 17.74
N ILE A 292 -12.28 -4.39 18.36
CA ILE A 292 -11.34 -4.42 19.50
C ILE A 292 -11.94 -5.17 20.69
N GLU A 293 -13.23 -4.97 20.95
CA GLU A 293 -13.94 -5.66 22.01
C GLU A 293 -14.00 -7.17 21.80
N SER A 294 -14.05 -7.64 20.54
CA SER A 294 -14.02 -9.07 20.22
C SER A 294 -12.72 -9.77 20.68
N PHE A 295 -11.62 -9.04 20.86
CA PHE A 295 -10.36 -9.59 21.39
C PHE A 295 -10.34 -9.69 22.92
N LEU A 296 -11.30 -9.09 23.62
CA LEU A 296 -11.34 -9.11 25.07
C LEU A 296 -11.87 -10.45 25.56
N SER A 297 -11.17 -11.01 26.56
CA SER A 297 -11.67 -12.18 27.28
C SER A 297 -13.10 -11.93 27.78
N GLU A 298 -13.92 -12.97 27.82
CA GLU A 298 -15.32 -12.89 28.26
C GLU A 298 -15.45 -12.26 29.65
N LYS A 299 -14.55 -12.60 30.59
CA LYS A 299 -14.50 -12.00 31.93
C LYS A 299 -14.37 -10.47 31.88
N TYR A 300 -13.54 -9.96 30.98
CA TYR A 300 -13.35 -8.53 30.82
C TYR A 300 -14.54 -7.87 30.14
N ARG A 301 -15.15 -8.54 29.15
CA ARG A 301 -16.41 -8.06 28.52
C ARG A 301 -17.55 -7.95 29.54
N ILE A 302 -17.73 -8.95 30.41
CA ILE A 302 -18.72 -8.91 31.50
C ILE A 302 -18.42 -7.74 32.45
N LYS A 303 -17.15 -7.53 32.80
CA LYS A 303 -16.76 -6.39 33.65
C LYS A 303 -17.13 -5.05 32.99
N VAL A 304 -16.79 -4.88 31.72
CA VAL A 304 -17.10 -3.66 30.95
C VAL A 304 -18.61 -3.47 30.80
N TRP A 305 -19.36 -4.54 30.53
CA TRP A 305 -20.83 -4.53 30.49
C TRP A 305 -21.43 -4.00 31.80
N ASN A 306 -20.96 -4.52 32.94
CA ASN A 306 -21.42 -4.08 34.26
C ASN A 306 -21.02 -2.62 34.54
N GLU A 307 -19.88 -2.15 34.05
CA GLU A 307 -19.44 -0.74 34.18
C GLU A 307 -20.28 0.23 33.35
N PHE A 308 -20.90 -0.22 32.24
CA PHE A 308 -21.76 0.63 31.42
C PHE A 308 -23.10 0.95 32.06
N ASN A 309 -23.52 0.18 33.07
CA ASN A 309 -24.81 0.34 33.76
C ASN A 309 -25.98 0.46 32.78
N PHE A 310 -26.07 -0.45 31.79
CA PHE A 310 -27.18 -0.45 30.83
C PHE A 310 -28.56 -0.60 31.48
N ASP A 311 -28.61 -1.03 32.74
CA ASP A 311 -29.82 -1.11 33.55
C ASP A 311 -30.30 0.25 34.05
N LEU A 312 -29.47 1.31 33.97
CA LEU A 312 -29.85 2.68 34.32
C LEU A 312 -30.44 3.41 33.09
N PRO A 313 -31.47 4.26 33.27
CA PRO A 313 -32.01 5.06 32.19
C PRO A 313 -30.93 5.99 31.62
N LEU A 314 -30.81 6.04 30.28
CA LEU A 314 -29.88 6.95 29.62
C LEU A 314 -30.24 8.40 29.97
N GLN A 315 -29.25 9.14 30.49
CA GLN A 315 -29.34 10.58 30.60
C GLN A 315 -28.92 11.16 29.25
N PHE A 316 -29.90 11.56 28.43
CA PHE A 316 -29.62 12.33 27.23
C PHE A 316 -29.16 13.72 27.64
N ASP A 317 -27.90 14.03 27.33
CA ASP A 317 -27.37 15.38 27.52
C ASP A 317 -27.54 16.19 26.23
N ALA A 318 -27.41 17.52 26.31
CA ALA A 318 -27.61 18.41 25.16
C ALA A 318 -26.63 18.17 23.97
N GLY A 319 -25.63 17.30 24.15
CA GLY A 319 -24.66 16.89 23.12
C GLY A 319 -24.80 15.45 22.61
N ASP A 320 -25.86 14.72 22.98
CA ASP A 320 -26.10 13.36 22.49
C ASP A 320 -26.87 13.37 21.16
N ASP A 321 -26.16 13.15 20.05
CA ASP A 321 -26.74 13.01 18.69
C ASP A 321 -27.32 11.61 18.42
N GLY A 322 -27.70 10.86 19.47
CA GLY A 322 -28.28 9.53 19.34
C GLY A 322 -29.75 9.57 18.95
N PRO A 323 -30.31 8.52 18.32
CA PRO A 323 -31.77 8.40 18.23
C PRO A 323 -32.34 8.43 19.66
N SER A 324 -33.36 9.25 19.87
CA SER A 324 -34.09 9.31 21.13
C SER A 324 -34.59 7.90 21.48
N GLY A 325 -34.14 7.40 22.63
CA GLY A 325 -34.41 6.04 23.12
C GLY A 325 -35.83 5.82 23.58
#